data_AF-A0A9Y1ZB81-F1
#
_entry.id   AF-A0A9Y1ZB81-F1
#
_cell.length_a   1.000
_cell.length_b   1.000
_cell.length_c   1.000
_cell.angle_alpha   90.00
_cell.angle_beta   90.00
_cell.angle_gamma   90.00
#
_symmetry.space_group_name_H-M   'P 1'
#
loop_
_entity.id
_entity.type
_entity.pdbx_description
1 polymer ?
#
loop_
_entity_poly.entity_id
_entity_poly.type
_entity_poly.pdbx_seq_one_letter_code
_entity_poly.pdbx_strand_id
1 'polypeptide(L)'
;MYAFDGGHEPRRVAHEALRQIRTELSRHPAITGVEGLPHDTLHKELRATVDPAFIGADTPKGTLTVRWIVGDPADPPRFIFHFSDESGFDCGWHHHEQDHVDGWGHFQEREHEQDEYTYRAFQFGSTEPSRVVWEVLDELQTVLQE
;
A
#
# COMPACT_ATOMS: atom_id res chain seq x y z
N MET A 1 38.91 18.71 5.99
CA MET A 1 38.71 17.37 5.40
C MET A 1 37.51 16.77 6.10
N TYR A 2 36.32 16.93 5.50
CA TYR A 2 35.09 16.29 5.97
C TYR A 2 34.77 15.19 4.96
N ALA A 3 34.76 13.95 5.44
CA ALA A 3 34.15 12.81 4.76
C ALA A 3 32.66 12.73 5.15
N PHE A 4 31.91 11.83 4.50
CA PHE A 4 30.45 11.56 4.59
C PHE A 4 29.62 12.50 3.67
N ASP A 5 28.82 12.03 2.70
CA ASP A 5 27.88 10.92 2.77
C ASP A 5 27.82 10.06 1.48
N GLY A 6 27.80 8.75 1.66
CA GLY A 6 27.44 7.82 0.61
C GLY A 6 25.93 7.86 0.34
N GLY A 7 25.52 8.74 -0.58
CA GLY A 7 24.32 8.61 -1.43
C GLY A 7 23.05 8.02 -0.81
N HIS A 8 22.46 8.65 0.22
CA HIS A 8 21.03 8.46 0.51
C HIS A 8 20.24 9.17 -0.59
N GLU A 9 19.93 8.45 -1.68
CA GLU A 9 18.96 8.93 -2.67
C GLU A 9 17.58 8.38 -2.29
N PRO A 10 16.67 9.19 -1.71
CA PRO A 10 15.40 8.67 -1.17
C PRO A 10 14.57 7.95 -2.23
N ARG A 11 14.70 8.35 -3.49
CA ARG A 11 14.07 7.68 -4.64
C ARG A 11 14.58 6.25 -4.85
N ARG A 12 15.87 5.98 -4.66
CA ARG A 12 16.42 4.61 -4.76
C ARG A 12 15.95 3.75 -3.60
N VAL A 13 15.94 4.31 -2.39
CA VAL A 13 15.43 3.60 -1.19
C VAL A 13 13.95 3.25 -1.35
N ALA A 14 13.13 4.21 -1.82
CA ALA A 14 11.73 3.96 -2.13
C ALA A 14 11.54 2.88 -3.20
N HIS A 15 12.36 2.91 -4.26
CA HIS A 15 12.33 1.86 -5.29
C HIS A 15 12.70 0.48 -4.73
N GLU A 16 13.72 0.38 -3.88
CA GLU A 16 14.12 -0.87 -3.22
C GLU A 16 13.01 -1.42 -2.32
N ALA A 17 12.36 -0.55 -1.54
CA ALA A 17 11.17 -0.90 -0.76
C ALA A 17 10.05 -1.44 -1.67
N LEU A 18 9.75 -0.78 -2.80
CA LEU A 18 8.76 -1.28 -3.75
C LEU A 18 9.15 -2.62 -4.39
N ARG A 19 10.44 -2.90 -4.60
CA ARG A 19 10.89 -4.23 -5.09
C ARG A 19 10.67 -5.32 -4.03
N GLN A 20 10.87 -4.99 -2.76
CA GLN A 20 10.59 -5.89 -1.65
C GLN A 20 9.09 -6.14 -1.51
N ILE A 21 8.28 -5.07 -1.51
CA ILE A 21 6.81 -5.14 -1.49
C ILE A 21 6.29 -6.01 -2.64
N ARG A 22 6.79 -5.80 -3.87
CA ARG A 22 6.41 -6.62 -5.03
C ARG A 22 6.67 -8.11 -4.80
N THR A 23 7.80 -8.43 -4.16
CA THR A 23 8.18 -9.81 -3.85
C THR A 23 7.19 -10.44 -2.88
N GLU A 24 6.78 -9.71 -1.83
CA GLU A 24 5.81 -10.21 -0.85
C GLU A 24 4.40 -10.30 -1.44
N LEU A 25 3.94 -9.28 -2.18
CA LEU A 25 2.66 -9.32 -2.89
C LEU A 25 2.57 -10.56 -3.78
N SER A 26 3.64 -10.87 -4.52
CA SER A 26 3.68 -12.02 -5.44
C SER A 26 3.66 -13.39 -4.74
N ARG A 27 3.82 -13.44 -3.40
CA ARG A 27 3.72 -14.68 -2.61
C ARG A 27 2.32 -14.92 -2.05
N HIS A 28 1.45 -13.92 -2.08
CA HIS A 28 0.12 -14.03 -1.50
C HIS A 28 -0.86 -14.69 -2.49
N PRO A 29 -1.66 -15.70 -2.09
CA PRO A 29 -2.54 -16.44 -2.99
C PRO A 29 -3.58 -15.59 -3.73
N ALA A 30 -4.11 -14.55 -3.09
CA ALA A 30 -5.08 -13.64 -3.71
C ALA A 30 -4.47 -12.73 -4.79
N ILE A 31 -3.14 -12.66 -4.90
CA ILE A 31 -2.48 -11.76 -5.85
C ILE A 31 -2.11 -12.55 -7.10
N THR A 32 -2.76 -12.20 -8.21
CA THR A 32 -2.61 -12.92 -9.50
C THR A 32 -1.65 -12.25 -10.47
N GLY A 33 -1.25 -11.00 -10.19
CA GLY A 33 -0.26 -10.25 -10.96
C GLY A 33 0.24 -9.04 -10.19
N VAL A 34 1.50 -8.65 -10.41
CA VAL A 34 2.07 -7.41 -9.83
C VAL A 34 2.98 -6.74 -10.84
N GLU A 35 2.64 -5.50 -11.18
CA GLU A 35 3.39 -4.63 -12.07
C GLU A 35 4.02 -3.48 -11.31
N GLY A 36 5.27 -3.15 -11.65
CA GLY A 36 5.94 -1.94 -11.16
C GLY A 36 5.92 -0.85 -12.23
N LEU A 37 5.50 0.35 -11.83
CA LEU A 37 5.34 1.51 -12.71
C LEU A 37 6.26 2.66 -12.26
N PRO A 38 6.92 3.37 -13.19
CA PRO A 38 7.09 3.02 -14.60
C PRO A 38 7.91 1.72 -14.77
N HIS A 39 7.76 1.05 -15.92
CA HIS A 39 8.35 -0.27 -16.17
C HIS A 39 9.86 -0.25 -16.47
N ASP A 40 10.36 0.84 -17.05
CA ASP A 40 11.71 0.97 -17.61
C ASP A 40 12.71 1.68 -16.67
N THR A 41 12.21 2.23 -15.56
CA THR A 41 13.00 3.01 -14.61
C THR A 41 12.62 2.68 -13.17
N LEU A 42 13.19 3.41 -12.20
CA LEU A 42 12.87 3.24 -10.79
C LEU A 42 11.35 3.38 -10.57
N HIS A 43 10.72 2.28 -10.18
CA HIS A 43 9.32 2.20 -9.80
C HIS A 43 8.98 3.27 -8.76
N LYS A 44 7.80 3.87 -8.93
CA LYS A 44 7.16 4.82 -8.04
C LYS A 44 5.85 4.28 -7.46
N GLU A 45 5.31 3.26 -8.12
CA GLU A 45 4.03 2.64 -7.80
C GLU A 45 4.09 1.16 -8.17
N LEU A 46 3.36 0.33 -7.43
CA LEU A 46 2.99 -1.01 -7.87
C LEU A 46 1.49 -1.07 -8.10
N ARG A 47 1.07 -1.90 -9.05
CA ARG A 47 -0.33 -2.31 -9.21
C ARG A 47 -0.40 -3.81 -9.14
N ALA A 48 -1.13 -4.32 -8.16
CA ALA A 48 -1.36 -5.74 -7.98
C ALA A 48 -2.81 -6.09 -8.31
N THR A 49 -3.01 -7.13 -9.12
CA THR A 49 -4.34 -7.67 -9.38
C THR A 49 -4.72 -8.60 -8.23
N VAL A 50 -5.80 -8.25 -7.54
CA VAL A 50 -6.37 -9.05 -6.46
C VAL A 50 -7.53 -9.86 -7.03
N ASP A 51 -7.51 -11.16 -6.79
CA ASP A 51 -8.61 -12.08 -7.10
C ASP A 51 -9.18 -12.63 -5.77
N PRO A 52 -10.21 -11.99 -5.22
CA PRO A 52 -10.75 -12.30 -3.89
C PRO A 52 -11.34 -13.71 -3.79
N ALA A 53 -11.65 -14.36 -4.91
CA ALA A 53 -12.12 -15.74 -4.94
C ALA A 53 -11.10 -16.72 -4.30
N PHE A 54 -9.79 -16.42 -4.35
CA PHE A 54 -8.76 -17.25 -3.71
C PHE A 54 -8.79 -17.20 -2.18
N ILE A 55 -9.45 -16.20 -1.60
CA ILE A 55 -9.67 -16.03 -0.15
C ILE A 55 -11.14 -16.19 0.23
N GLY A 56 -11.98 -16.68 -0.69
CA GLY A 56 -13.38 -17.02 -0.41
C GLY A 56 -14.33 -15.83 -0.30
N ALA A 57 -13.92 -14.64 -0.74
CA ALA A 57 -14.80 -13.48 -0.86
C ALA A 57 -15.55 -13.51 -2.19
N ASP A 58 -16.84 -13.16 -2.17
CA ASP A 58 -17.71 -13.05 -3.36
C ASP A 58 -17.78 -11.60 -3.87
N THR A 59 -16.61 -10.97 -3.98
CA THR A 59 -16.45 -9.60 -4.47
C THR A 59 -15.66 -9.58 -5.78
N PRO A 60 -15.88 -8.60 -6.68
CA PRO A 60 -15.17 -8.55 -7.95
C PRO A 60 -13.65 -8.48 -7.79
N LYS A 61 -12.94 -8.83 -8.87
CA LYS A 61 -11.50 -8.60 -8.93
C LYS A 61 -11.24 -7.10 -8.82
N GLY A 62 -10.13 -6.77 -8.17
CA GLY A 62 -9.75 -5.38 -7.97
C GLY A 62 -8.26 -5.17 -8.16
N THR A 63 -7.88 -3.91 -8.05
CA THR A 63 -6.49 -3.48 -8.13
C THR A 63 -6.05 -2.91 -6.80
N LEU A 64 -5.00 -3.49 -6.22
CA LEU A 64 -4.27 -2.92 -5.09
C LEU A 64 -3.10 -2.08 -5.62
N THR A 65 -3.22 -0.77 -5.49
CA THR A 65 -2.18 0.21 -5.83
C THR A 65 -1.33 0.48 -4.60
N VAL A 66 0.00 0.41 -4.75
CA VAL A 66 0.95 0.64 -3.65
C VAL A 66 1.93 1.73 -4.01
N ARG A 67 2.08 2.72 -3.13
CA ARG A 67 3.10 3.77 -3.22
C ARG A 67 3.91 3.81 -1.93
N TRP A 68 5.21 3.97 -2.07
CA TRP A 68 6.16 4.08 -0.96
C TRP A 68 7.05 5.29 -1.18
N ILE A 69 7.12 6.18 -0.19
CA ILE A 69 7.80 7.47 -0.28
C ILE A 69 8.73 7.58 0.92
N VAL A 70 10.00 7.80 0.63
CA VAL A 70 11.05 8.03 1.63
C VAL A 70 11.49 9.48 1.50
N GLY A 71 11.57 10.18 2.63
CA GLY A 71 12.04 11.55 2.74
C GLY A 71 13.39 11.61 3.45
N ASP A 72 13.48 12.49 4.44
CA ASP A 72 14.62 12.54 5.36
C ASP A 72 14.74 11.20 6.14
N PRO A 73 15.94 10.68 6.39
CA PRO A 73 16.13 9.49 7.23
C PRO A 73 15.51 9.59 8.64
N ALA A 74 15.33 10.79 9.18
CA ALA A 74 14.69 11.01 10.48
C ALA A 74 13.16 10.96 10.40
N ASP A 75 12.58 11.10 9.21
CA ASP A 75 11.13 11.05 9.01
C ASP A 75 10.67 9.59 8.86
N PRO A 76 9.50 9.23 9.40
CA PRO A 76 8.92 7.94 9.09
C PRO A 76 8.53 7.86 7.60
N PRO A 77 8.56 6.65 7.00
CA PRO A 77 8.19 6.51 5.60
C PRO A 77 6.72 6.82 5.41
N ARG A 78 6.39 7.40 4.24
CA ARG A 78 5.00 7.63 3.84
C ARG A 78 4.60 6.55 2.86
N PHE A 79 3.45 5.93 3.05
CA PHE A 79 3.00 4.88 2.15
C PHE A 79 1.49 4.83 2.05
N ILE A 80 1.04 4.29 0.92
CA ILE A 80 -0.37 4.23 0.52
C ILE A 80 -0.58 2.85 -0.07
N PHE A 81 -1.52 2.10 0.48
CA PHE A 81 -2.08 0.89 -0.11
C PHE A 81 -3.55 1.14 -0.38
N HIS A 82 -3.96 1.02 -1.64
CA HIS A 82 -5.30 1.44 -2.06
C HIS A 82 -5.91 0.37 -2.96
N PHE A 83 -6.99 -0.24 -2.51
CA PHE A 83 -7.78 -1.22 -3.25
C PHE A 83 -9.01 -0.56 -3.87
N SER A 84 -9.32 -0.93 -5.11
CA SER A 84 -10.58 -0.58 -5.77
C SER A 84 -11.02 -1.71 -6.68
N ASP A 85 -12.32 -1.97 -6.77
CA ASP A 85 -12.89 -2.96 -7.66
C ASP A 85 -13.94 -2.39 -8.63
N GLU A 86 -14.48 -3.26 -9.49
CA GLU A 86 -15.42 -2.91 -10.55
C GLU A 86 -16.83 -2.56 -10.05
N SER A 87 -17.16 -2.88 -8.79
CA SER A 87 -18.44 -2.52 -8.17
C SER A 87 -18.51 -1.06 -7.71
N GLY A 88 -17.34 -0.40 -7.66
CA GLY A 88 -17.18 0.94 -7.12
C GLY A 88 -16.75 0.96 -5.65
N PHE A 89 -16.60 -0.21 -5.02
CA PHE A 89 -15.99 -0.32 -3.70
C PHE A 89 -14.51 0.07 -3.76
N ASP A 90 -14.10 0.85 -2.77
CA ASP A 90 -12.80 1.49 -2.75
C ASP A 90 -12.36 1.72 -1.30
N CYS A 91 -11.17 1.21 -0.95
CA CYS A 91 -10.62 1.33 0.39
C CYS A 91 -9.10 1.43 0.39
N GLY A 92 -8.51 1.88 1.50
CA GLY A 92 -7.06 2.01 1.58
C GLY A 92 -6.51 2.20 2.99
N TRP A 93 -5.26 1.79 3.16
CA TRP A 93 -4.45 1.96 4.38
C TRP A 93 -3.29 2.89 4.07
N HIS A 94 -3.30 4.04 4.71
CA HIS A 94 -2.37 5.13 4.43
C HIS A 94 -1.57 5.48 5.68
N HIS A 95 -0.29 5.80 5.49
CA HIS A 95 0.59 6.31 6.53
C HIS A 95 1.26 7.60 6.05
N HIS A 96 0.77 8.76 6.50
CA HIS A 96 1.33 10.07 6.21
C HIS A 96 0.74 11.14 7.14
N GLU A 97 1.32 12.35 7.14
CA GLU A 97 0.70 13.51 7.77
C GLU A 97 -0.66 13.82 7.12
N GLN A 98 -1.71 13.94 7.92
CA GLN A 98 -3.09 14.11 7.49
C GLN A 98 -3.95 14.73 8.62
N ASP A 99 -5.13 15.22 8.29
CA ASP A 99 -6.05 15.92 9.20
C ASP A 99 -7.44 15.26 9.32
N HIS A 100 -7.62 14.07 8.76
CA HIS A 100 -8.85 13.27 8.81
C HIS A 100 -9.04 12.60 10.17
N VAL A 101 -7.97 12.08 10.77
CA VAL A 101 -7.97 11.38 12.08
C VAL A 101 -6.73 11.72 12.91
N ASP A 102 -6.72 11.36 14.19
CA ASP A 102 -5.52 11.49 15.02
C ASP A 102 -4.46 10.44 14.63
N GLY A 103 -3.22 10.89 14.44
CA GLY A 103 -2.07 10.03 14.13
C GLY A 103 -1.67 10.04 12.65
N TRP A 104 -0.70 9.21 12.30
CA TRP A 104 -0.16 9.14 10.92
C TRP A 104 -0.86 8.10 10.06
N GLY A 105 -1.36 7.04 10.69
CA GLY A 105 -1.99 5.93 10.00
C GLY A 105 -3.51 6.05 10.00
N HIS A 106 -4.13 5.80 8.86
CA HIS A 106 -5.58 5.70 8.74
C HIS A 106 -5.99 4.65 7.72
N PHE A 107 -7.19 4.13 7.94
CA PHE A 107 -7.93 3.42 6.94
C PHE A 107 -9.04 4.32 6.40
N GLN A 108 -9.29 4.24 5.10
CA GLN A 108 -10.41 4.89 4.44
C GLN A 108 -11.21 3.90 3.60
N GLU A 109 -12.52 4.09 3.50
CA GLU A 109 -13.37 3.32 2.58
C GLU A 109 -14.58 4.13 2.10
N ARG A 110 -15.11 3.69 0.95
CA ARG A 110 -16.42 4.06 0.43
C ARG A 110 -17.04 2.86 -0.28
N GLU A 111 -18.35 2.70 -0.17
CA GLU A 111 -19.08 1.59 -0.79
C GLU A 111 -19.24 1.79 -2.29
N HIS A 112 -19.51 3.02 -2.72
CA HIS A 112 -19.65 3.38 -4.12
C HIS A 112 -18.85 4.63 -4.49
N GLU A 113 -18.54 4.80 -5.78
CA GLU A 113 -17.73 5.91 -6.28
C GLU A 113 -18.27 7.31 -5.92
N GLN A 114 -19.59 7.42 -5.72
CA GLN A 114 -20.31 8.66 -5.44
C GLN A 114 -20.34 9.00 -3.95
N ASP A 115 -20.01 8.03 -3.09
CA ASP A 115 -20.03 8.22 -1.66
C ASP A 115 -18.78 8.97 -1.19
N GLU A 116 -18.94 9.69 -0.08
CA GLU A 116 -17.81 10.27 0.62
C GLU A 116 -17.02 9.17 1.35
N TYR A 117 -15.70 9.33 1.42
CA TYR A 117 -14.90 8.44 2.23
C TYR A 117 -15.24 8.58 3.70
N THR A 118 -15.36 7.44 4.37
CA THR A 118 -15.26 7.36 5.82
C THR A 118 -13.81 7.09 6.21
N TYR A 119 -13.41 7.60 7.38
CA TYR A 119 -12.04 7.51 7.86
C TYR A 119 -12.00 6.96 9.28
N ARG A 120 -11.08 6.03 9.54
CA ARG A 120 -10.78 5.54 10.90
C ARG A 120 -9.29 5.50 11.14
N ALA A 121 -8.87 5.83 12.36
CA ALA A 121 -7.47 5.71 12.75
C ALA A 121 -7.00 4.26 12.59
N PHE A 122 -5.79 4.08 12.07
CA PHE A 122 -5.17 2.77 11.89
C PHE A 122 -3.73 2.84 12.37
N GLN A 123 -3.36 1.99 13.32
CA GLN A 123 -2.00 1.94 13.83
C GLN A 123 -1.27 0.74 13.26
N PHE A 124 -0.36 0.98 12.32
CA PHE A 124 0.50 -0.07 11.78
C PHE A 124 1.41 -0.65 12.86
N GLY A 125 1.52 -1.97 12.91
CA GLY A 125 2.45 -2.69 13.78
C GLY A 125 3.92 -2.54 13.35
N SER A 126 4.17 -2.07 12.13
CA SER A 126 5.51 -1.91 11.55
C SER A 126 5.52 -0.83 10.46
N THR A 127 6.68 -0.24 10.19
CA THR A 127 6.94 0.57 8.98
C THR A 127 7.95 -0.11 8.05
N GLU A 128 8.28 -1.38 8.31
CA GLU A 128 9.12 -2.21 7.45
C GLU A 128 8.29 -2.73 6.25
N PRO A 129 8.75 -2.53 4.99
CA PRO A 129 7.95 -2.79 3.80
C PRO A 129 7.33 -4.19 3.71
N SER A 130 8.08 -5.26 4.02
CA SER A 130 7.53 -6.62 3.96
C SER A 130 6.43 -6.84 4.99
N ARG A 131 6.62 -6.41 6.24
CA ARG A 131 5.63 -6.55 7.30
C ARG A 131 4.34 -5.77 7.01
N VAL A 132 4.47 -4.55 6.49
CA VAL A 132 3.30 -3.72 6.11
C VAL A 132 2.47 -4.42 5.03
N VAL A 133 3.09 -5.10 4.06
CA VAL A 133 2.34 -5.84 3.03
C VAL A 133 1.46 -6.91 3.65
N TRP A 134 2.03 -7.75 4.52
CA TRP A 134 1.27 -8.84 5.13
C TRP A 134 0.17 -8.33 6.06
N GLU A 135 0.43 -7.26 6.80
CA GLU A 135 -0.57 -6.58 7.63
C GLU A 135 -1.73 -6.03 6.79
N VAL A 136 -1.44 -5.31 5.70
CA VAL A 136 -2.48 -4.77 4.82
C VAL A 136 -3.28 -5.86 4.10
N LEU A 137 -2.65 -6.96 3.69
CA LEU A 137 -3.36 -8.05 3.01
C LEU A 137 -4.30 -8.81 3.95
N ASP A 138 -3.95 -8.94 5.23
CA ASP A 138 -4.81 -9.53 6.28
C ASP A 138 -6.04 -8.63 6.54
N GLU A 139 -5.80 -7.33 6.65
CA GLU A 139 -6.86 -6.33 6.81
C GLU A 139 -7.76 -6.26 5.57
N LEU A 140 -7.19 -6.30 4.37
CA LEU A 140 -7.96 -6.34 3.12
C LEU A 140 -8.81 -7.61 3.06
N GLN A 141 -8.28 -8.76 3.44
CA GLN A 141 -9.07 -9.99 3.51
C GLN A 141 -10.26 -9.85 4.46
N THR A 142 -10.05 -9.23 5.63
CA THR A 142 -11.13 -8.98 6.59
C THR A 142 -12.22 -8.10 5.97
N VAL A 143 -11.82 -6.96 5.38
CA VAL A 143 -12.74 -6.01 4.73
C VAL A 143 -13.54 -6.64 3.58
N LEU A 144 -12.91 -7.48 2.76
CA LEU A 144 -13.59 -8.12 1.63
C LEU A 144 -14.52 -9.29 2.02
N GLN A 145 -14.50 -9.71 3.28
CA GLN A 145 -15.33 -10.80 3.80
C GLN A 145 -16.50 -10.33 4.70
N GLU A 146 -16.54 -9.05 5.05
CA GLU A 146 -17.64 -8.41 5.78
C GLU A 146 -18.82 -8.08 4.86
#